data_AF-D1PZZ8-F1
#
_entry.id   AF-D1PZZ8-F1
#
_cell.length_a   1.000
_cell.length_b   1.000
_cell.length_c   1.000
_cell.angle_alpha   90.00
_cell.angle_beta   90.00
_cell.angle_gamma   90.00
#
_symmetry.space_group_name_H-M   'P 1'
#
loop_
_entity.id
_entity.type
_entity.pdbx_description
1 polymer ?
#
loop_
_entity_poly.entity_id
_entity_poly.type
_entity_poly.pdbx_seq_one_letter_code
_entity_poly.pdbx_strand_id
1 'polypeptide(L)'
;GFYMFGNCGSLQSLDFRKSTFRNVTNFERVFEGCNILSELWLPLTFDKLTSINLSIQSWGSTPKGLASLRWTFGEGADDRTAKGLQPCTVRLSANVYDRLTDTERAAAAKKGWTITK
;
A
#
# COMPACT_ATOMS: atom_id res chain seq x y z
N GLY A 1 8.06 -16.51 -5.67
CA GLY A 1 6.83 -16.74 -6.44
C GLY A 1 6.10 -15.42 -6.56
N PHE A 2 5.64 -15.06 -7.77
CA PHE A 2 5.32 -13.66 -8.15
C PHE A 2 3.83 -13.28 -8.11
N TYR A 3 2.96 -14.07 -7.49
CA TYR A 3 1.50 -13.87 -7.61
C TYR A 3 0.73 -14.37 -6.37
N MET A 4 1.06 -13.89 -5.16
CA MET A 4 0.44 -14.42 -3.93
C MET A 4 -1.10 -14.34 -3.95
N PHE A 5 -1.67 -13.28 -4.54
CA PHE A 5 -3.11 -13.10 -4.75
C PHE A 5 -3.45 -12.83 -6.22
N GLY A 6 -2.58 -13.22 -7.15
CA GLY A 6 -2.83 -13.01 -8.58
C GLY A 6 -4.09 -13.74 -9.03
N ASN A 7 -4.95 -13.05 -9.80
CA ASN A 7 -6.22 -13.53 -10.34
C ASN A 7 -7.27 -13.93 -9.29
N CYS A 8 -7.11 -13.52 -8.03
CA CYS A 8 -8.16 -13.67 -7.01
C CYS A 8 -9.29 -12.65 -7.23
N GLY A 9 -10.06 -12.81 -8.31
CA GLY A 9 -11.11 -11.86 -8.73
C GLY A 9 -12.28 -11.71 -7.75
N SER A 10 -12.41 -12.63 -6.79
CA SER A 10 -13.42 -12.55 -5.71
C SER A 10 -12.87 -12.00 -4.39
N LEU A 11 -11.57 -11.67 -4.31
CA LEU A 11 -10.97 -11.16 -3.08
C LEU A 11 -11.44 -9.72 -2.83
N GLN A 12 -12.18 -9.52 -1.74
CA GLN A 12 -12.75 -8.21 -1.37
C GLN A 12 -11.96 -7.47 -0.30
N SER A 13 -11.38 -8.22 0.65
CA SER A 13 -10.69 -7.68 1.82
C SER A 13 -9.46 -8.53 2.14
N LEU A 14 -8.38 -7.86 2.52
CA LEU A 14 -7.15 -8.50 2.98
C LEU A 14 -6.57 -7.72 4.16
N ASP A 15 -6.22 -8.44 5.22
CA ASP A 15 -5.74 -7.85 6.47
C ASP A 15 -4.37 -8.40 6.85
N PHE A 16 -3.35 -7.55 6.74
CA PHE A 16 -1.98 -7.83 7.14
C PHE A 16 -1.49 -6.93 8.28
N ARG A 17 -2.37 -6.25 9.02
CA ARG A 17 -1.97 -5.25 10.05
C ARG A 17 -0.93 -5.74 11.06
N LYS A 18 -0.94 -7.05 11.35
CA LYS A 18 -0.03 -7.71 12.31
C LYS A 18 1.18 -8.37 11.65
N SER A 19 1.39 -8.14 10.36
CA SER A 19 2.49 -8.74 9.57
C SER A 19 3.70 -7.83 9.53
N THR A 20 4.86 -8.40 9.15
CA THR A 20 6.12 -7.67 9.03
C THR A 20 6.92 -8.19 7.83
N PHE A 21 7.33 -7.31 6.92
CA PHE A 21 7.88 -7.69 5.61
C PHE A 21 9.33 -7.25 5.36
N ARG A 22 10.24 -7.53 6.30
CA ARG A 22 11.63 -7.01 6.26
C ARG A 22 12.51 -7.57 5.15
N ASN A 23 12.22 -8.79 4.69
CA ASN A 23 13.07 -9.51 3.74
C ASN A 23 12.52 -9.54 2.31
N VAL A 24 11.36 -8.95 2.07
CA VAL A 24 10.75 -8.91 0.74
C VAL A 24 11.56 -7.96 -0.14
N THR A 25 12.11 -8.48 -1.24
CA THR A 25 12.88 -7.71 -2.23
C THR A 25 12.12 -7.45 -3.53
N ASN A 26 10.96 -8.09 -3.70
CA ASN A 26 10.06 -7.86 -4.83
C ASN A 26 8.60 -7.97 -4.35
N PHE A 27 7.78 -6.96 -4.68
CA PHE A 27 6.34 -6.92 -4.39
C PHE A 27 5.55 -6.50 -5.64
N GLU A 28 6.03 -6.88 -6.82
CA GLU A 28 5.33 -6.60 -8.07
C GLU A 28 4.20 -7.61 -8.31
N ARG A 29 3.11 -7.14 -8.93
CA ARG A 29 1.96 -7.94 -9.41
C ARG A 29 1.26 -8.83 -8.37
N VAL A 30 1.48 -8.59 -7.08
CA VAL A 30 0.87 -9.37 -5.98
C VAL A 30 -0.66 -9.40 -6.05
N PHE A 31 -1.29 -8.31 -6.51
CA PHE A 31 -2.74 -8.13 -6.61
C PHE A 31 -3.24 -7.98 -8.05
N GLU A 32 -2.46 -8.45 -9.03
CA GLU A 32 -2.89 -8.45 -10.43
C GLU A 32 -4.19 -9.27 -10.56
N GLY A 33 -5.23 -8.71 -11.22
CA GLY A 33 -6.53 -9.37 -11.36
C GLY A 33 -7.45 -9.33 -10.13
N CYS A 34 -7.06 -8.68 -9.03
CA CYS A 34 -7.92 -8.44 -7.86
C CYS A 34 -8.90 -7.28 -8.08
N ASN A 35 -9.85 -7.46 -8.99
CA ASN A 35 -10.69 -6.37 -9.51
C ASN A 35 -11.71 -5.80 -8.51
N ILE A 36 -12.00 -6.50 -7.42
CA ILE A 36 -12.99 -6.08 -6.40
C ILE A 36 -12.38 -5.89 -5.01
N LEU A 37 -11.05 -5.93 -4.89
CA LEU A 37 -10.34 -5.74 -3.63
C LEU A 37 -10.51 -4.29 -3.17
N SER A 38 -11.42 -4.08 -2.23
CA SER A 38 -11.82 -2.74 -1.78
C SER A 38 -11.17 -2.35 -0.46
N GLU A 39 -10.76 -3.34 0.34
CA GLU A 39 -10.10 -3.18 1.63
C GLU A 39 -8.74 -3.88 1.63
N LEU A 40 -7.66 -3.12 1.81
CA LEU A 40 -6.30 -3.64 1.95
C LEU A 40 -5.66 -2.97 3.15
N TRP A 41 -5.44 -3.74 4.20
CA TRP A 41 -4.77 -3.28 5.41
C TRP A 41 -3.33 -3.77 5.40
N LEU A 42 -2.43 -2.96 4.85
CA LEU A 42 -1.04 -3.35 4.62
C LEU A 42 -0.10 -2.47 5.48
N PRO A 43 0.56 -3.00 6.51
CA PRO A 43 1.58 -2.23 7.20
C PRO A 43 2.78 -2.06 6.25
N LEU A 44 3.21 -0.82 6.03
CA LEU A 44 4.33 -0.53 5.13
C LEU A 44 5.66 -0.82 5.83
N THR A 45 5.96 -2.09 6.14
CA THR A 45 7.18 -2.52 6.87
C THR A 45 8.23 -3.14 5.94
N PHE A 46 8.23 -2.73 4.67
CA PHE A 46 9.07 -3.29 3.62
C PHE A 46 10.48 -2.71 3.63
N ASP A 47 11.35 -3.20 4.52
CA ASP A 47 12.68 -2.63 4.77
C ASP A 47 13.58 -2.60 3.50
N LYS A 48 13.47 -3.61 2.62
CA LYS A 48 14.32 -3.77 1.44
C LYS A 48 13.75 -3.21 0.13
N LEU A 49 12.47 -2.83 0.11
CA LEU A 49 11.84 -2.29 -1.10
C LEU A 49 12.09 -0.78 -1.21
N THR A 50 12.30 -0.33 -2.44
CA THR A 50 12.33 1.09 -2.82
C THR A 50 11.19 1.46 -3.77
N SER A 51 10.44 0.47 -4.25
CA SER A 51 9.25 0.66 -5.08
C SER A 51 8.20 -0.41 -4.76
N ILE A 52 6.94 0.00 -4.70
CA ILE A 52 5.77 -0.87 -4.52
C ILE A 52 4.69 -0.42 -5.49
N ASN A 53 4.10 -1.37 -6.22
CA ASN A 53 2.96 -1.10 -7.07
C ASN A 53 1.66 -1.62 -6.43
N LEU A 54 0.82 -0.70 -5.97
CA LEU A 54 -0.51 -0.96 -5.40
C LEU A 54 -1.59 -0.35 -6.30
N SER A 55 -1.49 -0.55 -7.62
CA SER A 55 -2.46 -0.07 -8.62
C SER A 55 -3.75 -0.91 -8.62
N ILE A 56 -4.41 -0.97 -7.47
CA ILE A 56 -5.68 -1.68 -7.24
C ILE A 56 -6.81 -0.66 -7.37
N GLN A 57 -7.48 -0.61 -8.52
CA GLN A 57 -8.48 0.42 -8.82
C GLN A 57 -9.66 0.43 -7.84
N SER A 58 -10.04 -0.74 -7.30
CA SER A 58 -11.15 -0.89 -6.35
C SER A 58 -10.80 -0.46 -4.92
N TRP A 59 -9.52 -0.33 -4.57
CA TRP A 59 -9.11 -0.01 -3.21
C TRP A 59 -9.56 1.40 -2.82
N GLY A 60 -10.11 1.54 -1.62
CA GLY A 60 -10.60 2.84 -1.17
C GLY A 60 -12.00 3.18 -1.65
N SER A 61 -12.64 2.36 -2.50
CA SER A 61 -13.95 2.64 -3.11
C SER A 61 -15.12 2.69 -2.12
N THR A 62 -15.01 2.01 -0.97
CA THR A 62 -16.01 1.98 0.10
C THR A 62 -15.54 2.79 1.32
N PRO A 63 -16.41 3.15 2.28
CA PRO A 63 -15.98 3.80 3.52
C PRO A 63 -14.92 3.01 4.31
N LYS A 64 -15.08 1.67 4.38
CA LYS A 64 -14.09 0.78 4.99
C LYS A 64 -12.79 0.71 4.17
N GLY A 65 -12.92 0.68 2.84
CA GLY A 65 -11.78 0.77 1.94
C GLY A 65 -10.97 2.03 2.16
N LEU A 66 -11.64 3.19 2.26
CA LEU A 66 -11.00 4.47 2.52
C LEU A 66 -10.30 4.49 3.88
N ALA A 67 -10.91 3.89 4.90
CA ALA A 67 -10.27 3.70 6.20
C ALA A 67 -8.99 2.85 6.08
N SER A 68 -9.04 1.74 5.32
CA SER A 68 -7.86 0.88 5.09
C SER A 68 -6.73 1.61 4.34
N LEU A 69 -7.09 2.46 3.37
CA LEU A 69 -6.15 3.28 2.60
C LEU A 69 -5.44 4.30 3.50
N ARG A 70 -6.21 5.07 4.27
CA ARG A 70 -5.68 6.08 5.20
C ARG A 70 -4.86 5.46 6.32
N TRP A 71 -5.30 4.31 6.84
CA TRP A 71 -4.54 3.57 7.83
C TRP A 71 -3.18 3.13 7.27
N THR A 72 -3.15 2.55 6.06
CA THR A 72 -1.92 2.05 5.41
C THR A 72 -0.86 3.14 5.24
N PHE A 73 -1.24 4.33 4.80
CA PHE A 73 -0.30 5.46 4.62
C PHE A 73 -0.12 6.34 5.87
N GLY A 74 -0.93 6.12 6.90
CA GLY A 74 -0.90 6.84 8.17
C GLY A 74 -0.27 6.01 9.29
N GLU A 75 -1.11 5.46 10.17
CA GLU A 75 -0.68 4.67 11.34
C GLU A 75 0.10 3.41 10.93
N GLY A 76 -0.34 2.72 9.89
CA GLY A 76 0.29 1.51 9.36
C GLY A 76 1.58 1.77 8.57
N ALA A 77 1.88 3.04 8.23
CA ALA A 77 3.12 3.39 7.56
C ALA A 77 4.27 3.42 8.56
N ASP A 78 5.27 2.56 8.32
CA ASP A 78 6.49 2.52 9.11
C ASP A 78 7.31 3.81 8.92
N ASP A 79 8.05 4.23 9.94
CA ASP A 79 8.92 5.39 9.82
C ASP A 79 10.29 4.98 9.28
N ARG A 80 10.43 5.02 7.94
CA ARG A 80 11.67 4.65 7.26
C ARG A 80 12.79 5.61 7.58
N THR A 81 12.46 6.90 7.70
CA THR A 81 13.40 7.97 8.04
C THR A 81 14.02 7.73 9.41
N ALA A 82 13.19 7.45 10.42
CA ALA A 82 13.66 7.16 11.77
C ALA A 82 14.51 5.87 11.84
N LYS A 83 14.26 4.91 10.95
CA LYS A 83 15.02 3.65 10.85
C LYS A 83 16.28 3.75 9.99
N GLY A 84 16.56 4.89 9.35
CA GLY A 84 17.68 5.03 8.42
C GLY A 84 17.54 4.18 7.16
N LEU A 85 16.31 3.84 6.77
CA LEU A 85 16.02 3.06 5.56
C LEU A 85 15.94 3.98 4.33
N GLN A 86 16.26 3.43 3.15
CA GLN A 86 16.09 4.13 1.88
C GLN A 86 14.62 4.52 1.67
N PRO A 87 14.30 5.69 1.08
CA PRO A 87 12.92 6.05 0.72
C PRO A 87 12.28 4.99 -0.20
N CYS A 88 10.95 4.90 -0.16
CA CYS A 88 10.22 3.97 -1.00
C CYS A 88 9.07 4.67 -1.73
N THR A 89 9.00 4.46 -3.04
CA THR A 89 7.92 4.96 -3.89
C THR A 89 6.77 3.97 -3.90
N VAL A 90 5.54 4.46 -3.75
CA VAL A 90 4.32 3.65 -3.83
C VAL A 90 3.44 4.18 -4.95
N ARG A 91 3.25 3.37 -5.99
CA ARG A 91 2.39 3.71 -7.12
C ARG A 91 0.96 3.24 -6.86
N LEU A 92 0.01 4.16 -6.97
CA LEU A 92 -1.43 3.92 -6.87
C LEU A 92 -2.12 4.13 -8.22
N SER A 93 -3.32 3.59 -8.39
CA SER A 93 -4.21 4.03 -9.48
C SER A 93 -4.65 5.48 -9.21
N ALA A 94 -4.80 6.29 -10.27
CA ALA A 94 -5.14 7.71 -10.14
C ALA A 94 -6.38 7.96 -9.24
N ASN A 95 -7.44 7.19 -9.44
CA ASN A 95 -8.68 7.28 -8.66
C ASN A 95 -8.54 6.91 -7.17
N VAL A 96 -7.45 6.22 -6.79
CA VAL A 96 -7.12 5.88 -5.41
C VAL A 96 -6.18 6.93 -4.83
N TYR A 97 -5.19 7.37 -5.62
CA TYR A 97 -4.30 8.47 -5.28
C TYR A 97 -5.08 9.74 -4.89
N ASP A 98 -6.09 10.09 -5.68
CA ASP A 98 -6.91 11.29 -5.48
C ASP A 98 -7.80 11.23 -4.22
N ARG A 99 -7.93 10.07 -3.58
CA ARG A 99 -8.67 9.91 -2.31
C ARG A 99 -7.86 10.33 -1.07
N LEU A 100 -6.54 10.41 -1.22
CA LEU A 100 -5.68 10.98 -0.19
C LEU A 100 -5.65 12.51 -0.35
N THR A 101 -5.61 13.21 0.77
CA THR A 101 -5.35 14.65 0.83
C THR A 101 -3.86 14.94 0.68
N ASP A 102 -3.50 16.18 0.35
CA ASP A 102 -2.11 16.61 0.31
C ASP A 102 -1.43 16.47 1.68
N THR A 103 -2.16 16.72 2.76
CA THR A 103 -1.65 16.55 4.12
C THR A 103 -1.34 15.09 4.44
N GLU A 104 -2.20 14.14 4.05
CA GLU A 104 -1.97 12.71 4.24
C GLU A 104 -0.75 12.24 3.43
N ARG A 105 -0.63 12.68 2.16
CA ARG A 105 0.55 12.39 1.34
C ARG A 105 1.83 12.98 1.92
N ALA A 106 1.79 14.23 2.39
CA ALA A 106 2.94 14.89 3.02
C ALA A 106 3.35 14.20 4.34
N ALA A 107 2.40 13.70 5.12
CA ALA A 107 2.67 12.92 6.32
C ALA A 107 3.37 11.59 5.99
N ALA A 108 2.91 10.88 4.96
CA ALA A 108 3.58 9.67 4.47
C ALA A 108 5.00 9.98 3.95
N ALA A 109 5.18 11.10 3.24
CA ALA A 109 6.48 11.54 2.73
C ALA A 109 7.50 11.81 3.86
N LYS A 110 7.07 12.40 4.98
CA LYS A 110 7.94 12.60 6.16
C LYS A 110 8.49 11.28 6.72
N LYS A 111 7.71 10.20 6.61
CA LYS A 111 8.11 8.83 6.99
C LYS A 111 8.92 8.09 5.91
N GLY A 112 9.28 8.75 4.81
CA GLY A 112 10.05 8.17 3.72
C GLY A 112 9.23 7.45 2.65
N TRP A 113 7.91 7.69 2.57
CA TRP A 113 7.03 7.10 1.55
C TRP A 113 6.59 8.14 0.53
N THR A 114 7.01 7.96 -0.73
CA THR A 114 6.60 8.81 -1.84
C THR A 114 5.44 8.17 -2.57
N ILE A 115 4.24 8.75 -2.47
CA ILE A 115 3.04 8.22 -3.13
C ILE A 115 2.91 8.86 -4.51
N THR A 116 2.72 8.05 -5.55
CA THR A 116 2.59 8.48 -6.95
C THR A 116 1.41 7.82 -7.66
N LYS A 117 1.09 8.29 -8.87
CA LYS A 117 0.07 7.74 -9.77
C LYS A 117 0.67 7.02 -10.98
#